data_AF-V8GA96-F1
#
_entry.id   AF-V8GA96-F1
#
_cell.length_a   1.000
_cell.length_b   1.000
_cell.length_c   1.000
_cell.angle_alpha   90.00
_cell.angle_beta   90.00
_cell.angle_gamma   90.00
#
_symmetry.space_group_name_H-M   'P 1'
#
loop_
_entity.id
_entity.type
_entity.pdbx_description
1 polymer ?
#
loop_
_entity_poly.entity_id
_entity_poly.type
_entity_poly.pdbx_seq_one_letter_code
_entity_poly.pdbx_strand_id
1 'polypeptide(L)'
;MKPVSIFAIPSDLPQDERMKRRQLLARLGFAWLIMMQVMMFAFPGYMRSDFLHSESLATLDVAIVVMNWISLALSIPLILYCAKPVWAGLFERSINGSWINMNTPVALGIIVSFVPSVIATWTHRGEVYYESIAMFVAFLLTARYLEYTAIQSAKFSPSNVDPLLEQTRQVLSKKADKVAFVFIVAQIILAIVTAVVWYLYIDQSHSIAVLVALFVMSCPCAMAMAVPTASSAAQAVFLSNPSYSNDQKEKIIQETVHCANQNLYGSLVWHLLMTPLAMAGIVAPWLAAITMLISSLAVAWNAYRLYKRLIKETEMHMVLEMVN
;
A
#
# COMPACT_ATOMS: atom_id res chain seq x y z
N MET A 1 -27.68 7.23 15.53
CA MET A 1 -27.30 7.51 14.12
C MET A 1 -26.55 6.30 13.59
N LYS A 2 -26.80 5.85 12.34
CA LYS A 2 -26.07 4.70 11.78
C LYS A 2 -24.57 5.04 11.70
N PRO A 3 -23.65 4.13 12.07
CA PRO A 3 -22.22 4.39 11.95
C PRO A 3 -21.92 4.68 10.48
N VAL A 4 -21.37 5.87 10.21
CA VAL A 4 -21.02 6.30 8.86
C VAL A 4 -19.85 5.42 8.43
N SER A 5 -20.12 4.49 7.51
CA SER A 5 -19.09 3.63 6.93
C SER A 5 -17.98 4.51 6.32
N ILE A 6 -16.72 4.08 6.43
CA ILE A 6 -15.58 4.64 5.68
C ILE A 6 -15.88 4.68 4.16
N PHE A 7 -16.74 3.78 3.68
CA PHE A 7 -17.17 3.75 2.29
C PHE A 7 -18.38 4.64 1.98
N ALA A 8 -19.03 5.23 2.98
CA ALA A 8 -20.05 6.24 2.73
C ALA A 8 -19.43 7.47 2.07
N ILE A 9 -20.19 8.12 1.19
CA ILE A 9 -19.77 9.38 0.56
C ILE A 9 -20.34 10.49 1.44
N PRO A 10 -19.51 11.41 1.99
CA PRO A 10 -20.01 12.57 2.73
C PRO A 10 -20.98 13.39 1.88
N SER A 11 -22.06 13.88 2.49
CA SER A 11 -23.14 14.59 1.78
C SER A 11 -22.72 15.95 1.23
N ASP A 12 -21.75 16.59 1.88
CA ASP A 12 -21.15 17.89 1.58
C ASP A 12 -19.90 17.78 0.68
N LEU A 13 -19.61 16.59 0.14
CA LEU A 13 -18.40 16.38 -0.65
C LEU A 13 -18.44 17.16 -1.99
N PRO A 14 -17.46 18.03 -2.25
CA PRO A 14 -17.33 18.75 -3.52
C PRO A 14 -17.35 17.80 -4.74
N GLN A 15 -17.88 18.28 -5.86
CA GLN A 15 -18.07 17.44 -7.07
C GLN A 15 -16.75 16.94 -7.65
N ASP A 16 -15.68 17.73 -7.56
CA ASP A 16 -14.32 17.38 -7.96
C ASP A 16 -13.75 16.24 -7.11
N GLU A 17 -13.90 16.28 -5.78
CA GLU A 17 -13.49 15.20 -4.88
C GLU A 17 -14.31 13.92 -5.10
N ARG A 18 -15.62 14.04 -5.37
CA ARG A 18 -16.46 12.90 -5.78
C ARG A 18 -15.94 12.26 -7.07
N MET A 19 -15.55 13.08 -8.04
CA MET A 19 -15.04 12.60 -9.32
C MET A 19 -13.67 11.93 -9.17
N LYS A 20 -12.77 12.48 -8.36
CA LYS A 20 -11.48 11.85 -8.01
C LYS A 20 -11.68 10.46 -7.38
N ARG A 21 -12.60 10.33 -6.42
CA ARG A 21 -12.94 9.05 -5.79
C ARG A 21 -13.43 8.01 -6.81
N ARG A 22 -14.33 8.40 -7.71
CA ARG A 22 -14.85 7.52 -8.78
C ARG A 22 -13.74 7.07 -9.73
N GLN A 23 -12.86 7.99 -10.14
CA GLN A 23 -11.74 7.65 -11.00
C GLN A 23 -10.73 6.70 -10.31
N LEU A 24 -10.45 6.92 -9.02
CA LEU A 24 -9.61 5.99 -8.24
C LEU A 24 -10.23 4.60 -8.17
N LEU A 25 -11.54 4.52 -7.92
CA LEU A 25 -12.26 3.23 -7.88
C LEU A 25 -12.26 2.53 -9.26
N ALA A 26 -12.41 3.28 -10.35
CA ALA A 26 -12.33 2.72 -11.71
C ALA A 26 -10.93 2.20 -12.03
N ARG A 27 -9.87 2.94 -11.70
CA ARG A 27 -8.47 2.49 -11.85
C ARG A 27 -8.19 1.25 -11.00
N LEU A 28 -8.71 1.22 -9.77
CA LEU A 28 -8.61 0.07 -8.88
C LEU A 28 -9.26 -1.17 -9.51
N GLY A 29 -10.51 -1.06 -9.93
CA GLY A 29 -11.23 -2.19 -10.56
C GLY A 29 -10.50 -2.70 -11.81
N PHE A 30 -10.03 -1.80 -12.66
CA PHE A 30 -9.28 -2.18 -13.86
C PHE A 30 -7.93 -2.84 -13.52
N ALA A 31 -7.21 -2.34 -12.51
CA ALA A 31 -5.97 -2.94 -12.05
C ALA A 31 -6.16 -4.37 -11.52
N TRP A 32 -7.21 -4.61 -10.74
CA TRP A 32 -7.54 -5.95 -10.23
C TRP A 32 -7.91 -6.93 -11.34
N LEU A 33 -8.70 -6.50 -12.33
CA LEU A 33 -9.02 -7.32 -13.50
C LEU A 33 -7.76 -7.71 -14.28
N ILE A 34 -6.87 -6.76 -14.56
CA ILE A 34 -5.60 -7.05 -15.23
C ILE A 34 -4.74 -7.98 -14.38
N MET A 35 -4.63 -7.74 -13.07
CA MET A 35 -3.87 -8.59 -12.16
C MET A 35 -4.34 -10.04 -12.22
N MET A 36 -5.66 -10.29 -12.18
CA MET A 36 -6.20 -11.65 -12.30
C MET A 36 -5.79 -12.32 -13.62
N GLN A 37 -5.89 -11.59 -14.74
CA GLN A 37 -5.51 -12.14 -16.05
C GLN A 37 -4.01 -12.41 -16.15
N VAL A 38 -3.16 -11.47 -15.75
CA VAL A 38 -1.70 -11.62 -15.84
C VAL A 38 -1.20 -12.73 -14.91
N MET A 39 -1.80 -12.89 -13.72
CA MET A 39 -1.49 -14.02 -12.83
C MET A 39 -1.83 -15.37 -13.46
N MET A 40 -2.98 -15.46 -14.12
CA MET A 40 -3.36 -16.69 -14.85
C MET A 40 -2.35 -17.00 -15.96
N PHE A 41 -1.87 -15.99 -16.67
CA PHE A 41 -0.90 -16.14 -17.76
C PHE A 41 0.54 -16.40 -17.29
N ALA A 42 0.88 -16.04 -16.05
CA ALA A 42 2.19 -16.36 -15.46
C ALA A 42 2.30 -17.82 -14.99
N PHE A 43 1.18 -18.53 -14.82
CA PHE A 43 1.14 -19.90 -14.30
C PHE A 43 2.04 -20.91 -15.04
N PRO A 44 2.07 -20.95 -16.39
CA PRO A 44 2.97 -21.86 -17.11
C PRO A 44 4.45 -21.67 -16.77
N GLY A 45 4.86 -20.44 -16.44
CA GLY A 45 6.24 -20.14 -16.04
C GLY A 45 6.61 -20.80 -14.71
N TYR A 46 5.69 -20.82 -13.74
CA TYR A 46 5.90 -21.48 -12.45
C TYR A 46 5.92 -23.00 -12.54
N MET A 47 5.17 -23.58 -13.48
CA MET A 47 5.12 -25.03 -13.68
C MET A 47 6.35 -25.59 -14.42
N ARG A 48 7.21 -24.72 -14.98
CA ARG A 48 8.33 -25.13 -15.83
C ARG A 48 9.30 -26.10 -15.13
N SER A 49 9.55 -25.94 -13.83
CA SER A 49 10.43 -26.82 -13.05
C SER A 49 9.91 -28.25 -12.96
N ASP A 50 8.60 -28.44 -12.96
CA ASP A 50 7.98 -29.74 -12.71
C ASP A 50 7.93 -30.62 -13.97
N PHE A 51 8.08 -30.01 -15.15
CA PHE A 51 7.99 -30.69 -16.45
C PHE A 51 9.34 -30.95 -17.12
N LEU A 52 10.48 -30.67 -16.45
CA LEU A 52 11.85 -30.72 -16.98
C LEU A 52 12.28 -32.03 -17.69
N HIS A 53 11.53 -33.12 -17.58
CA HIS A 53 11.84 -34.43 -18.20
C HIS A 53 10.75 -34.98 -19.14
N SER A 54 9.80 -34.14 -19.56
CA SER A 54 8.66 -34.56 -20.39
C SER A 54 8.79 -34.09 -21.86
N GLU A 55 8.25 -34.86 -22.82
CA GLU A 55 8.09 -34.41 -24.22
C GLU A 55 7.22 -33.14 -24.33
N SER A 56 6.41 -32.84 -23.31
CA SER A 56 5.56 -31.64 -23.23
C SER A 56 6.31 -30.34 -22.91
N LEU A 57 7.64 -30.36 -22.76
CA LEU A 57 8.42 -29.13 -22.57
C LEU A 57 8.33 -28.18 -23.76
N ALA A 58 8.35 -28.70 -24.98
CA ALA A 58 8.30 -27.87 -26.18
C ALA A 58 6.97 -27.12 -26.30
N THR A 59 5.85 -27.76 -25.96
CA THR A 59 4.53 -27.11 -25.94
C THR A 59 4.41 -26.11 -24.80
N LEU A 60 5.00 -26.40 -23.64
CA LEU A 60 5.05 -25.49 -22.49
C LEU A 60 5.87 -24.23 -22.79
N ASP A 61 7.03 -24.36 -23.44
CA ASP A 61 7.88 -23.23 -23.81
C ASP A 61 7.17 -22.28 -24.81
N VAL A 62 6.46 -22.85 -25.80
CA VAL A 62 5.63 -22.05 -26.72
C VAL A 62 4.52 -21.32 -25.96
N ALA A 63 3.84 -22.02 -25.04
CA ALA A 63 2.81 -21.40 -24.22
C ALA A 63 3.39 -20.24 -23.37
N ILE A 64 4.53 -20.43 -22.71
CA ILE A 64 5.20 -19.38 -21.92
C ILE A 64 5.47 -18.14 -22.79
N VAL A 65 6.03 -18.32 -23.99
CA VAL A 65 6.31 -17.19 -24.89
C VAL A 65 5.04 -16.43 -25.26
N VAL A 66 3.98 -17.14 -25.66
CA VAL A 66 2.69 -16.52 -26.02
C VAL A 66 2.08 -15.79 -24.83
N MET A 67 2.08 -16.40 -23.66
CA MET A 67 1.54 -15.81 -22.44
C MET A 67 2.33 -14.59 -21.97
N ASN A 68 3.65 -14.55 -22.20
CA ASN A 68 4.49 -13.39 -21.90
C ASN A 68 4.13 -12.19 -22.79
N TRP A 69 3.87 -12.41 -24.09
CA TRP A 69 3.41 -11.35 -25.00
C TRP A 69 2.04 -10.80 -24.60
N ILE A 70 1.11 -11.67 -24.21
CA ILE A 70 -0.21 -11.25 -23.71
C ILE A 70 -0.05 -10.45 -22.41
N SER A 71 0.79 -10.93 -21.49
CA SER A 71 1.08 -10.26 -20.21
C SER A 71 1.72 -8.89 -20.44
N LEU A 72 2.65 -8.77 -21.39
CA LEU A 72 3.20 -7.48 -21.83
C LEU A 72 2.09 -6.55 -22.31
N ALA A 73 1.25 -6.99 -23.23
CA ALA A 73 0.16 -6.19 -23.78
C ALA A 73 -0.81 -5.69 -22.70
N LEU A 74 -1.14 -6.53 -21.71
CA LEU A 74 -2.00 -6.16 -20.58
C LEU A 74 -1.31 -5.24 -19.56
N SER A 75 0.01 -5.39 -19.37
CA SER A 75 0.76 -4.55 -18.44
C SER A 75 0.92 -3.10 -18.90
N ILE A 76 0.86 -2.82 -20.21
CA ILE A 76 0.95 -1.46 -20.76
C ILE A 76 -0.18 -0.55 -20.25
N PRO A 77 -1.48 -0.85 -20.45
CA PRO A 77 -2.56 0.01 -19.96
C PRO A 77 -2.59 0.06 -18.43
N LEU A 78 -2.19 -1.01 -17.73
CA LEU A 78 -2.03 -0.99 -16.28
C LEU A 78 -1.00 0.05 -15.83
N ILE A 79 0.20 0.05 -16.43
CA ILE A 79 1.28 0.98 -16.08
C ILE A 79 0.91 2.42 -16.48
N LEU A 80 0.32 2.63 -17.66
CA LEU A 80 0.03 3.97 -18.17
C LEU A 80 -1.23 4.60 -17.52
N TYR A 81 -2.30 3.82 -17.32
CA TYR A 81 -3.57 4.32 -16.80
C TYR A 81 -3.73 4.12 -15.30
N CYS A 82 -3.50 2.90 -14.78
CA CYS A 82 -3.73 2.61 -13.37
C CYS A 82 -2.65 3.20 -12.48
N ALA A 83 -1.37 3.11 -12.87
CA ALA A 83 -0.27 3.66 -12.10
C ALA A 83 -0.09 5.19 -12.28
N LYS A 84 -0.98 5.88 -12.99
CA LYS A 84 -0.98 7.35 -13.13
C LYS A 84 -0.81 8.12 -11.80
N PRO A 85 -1.47 7.76 -10.68
CA PRO A 85 -1.26 8.43 -9.39
C PRO A 85 0.16 8.28 -8.83
N VAL A 86 0.86 7.19 -9.17
CA VAL A 86 2.26 6.97 -8.79
C VAL A 86 3.15 7.91 -9.59
N TRP A 87 2.97 7.96 -10.92
CA TRP A 87 3.73 8.84 -11.80
C TRP A 87 3.52 10.31 -11.47
N ALA A 88 2.27 10.73 -11.27
CA ALA A 88 1.93 12.11 -10.98
C ALA A 88 2.68 12.62 -9.75
N GLY A 89 2.70 11.84 -8.67
CA GLY A 89 3.38 12.28 -7.46
C GLY A 89 4.91 12.14 -7.50
N LEU A 90 5.54 11.59 -8.55
CA LEU A 90 7.00 11.77 -8.73
C LEU A 90 7.36 13.23 -9.02
N PHE A 91 6.45 13.94 -9.68
CA PHE A 91 6.64 15.34 -10.05
C PHE A 91 6.20 16.30 -8.93
N GLU A 92 5.62 15.77 -7.84
CA GLU A 92 5.27 16.53 -6.66
C GLU A 92 6.49 16.67 -5.74
N ARG A 93 6.83 17.91 -5.38
CA ARG A 93 7.98 18.21 -4.53
C ARG A 93 7.66 17.83 -3.08
N SER A 94 8.55 17.07 -2.44
CA SER A 94 8.40 16.70 -1.03
C SER A 94 8.51 17.93 -0.12
N ILE A 95 7.91 17.85 1.07
CA ILE A 95 7.85 18.92 2.09
C ILE A 95 9.24 19.47 2.45
N ASN A 96 10.30 18.66 2.31
CA ASN A 96 11.69 19.05 2.59
C ASN A 96 12.46 19.56 1.35
N GLY A 97 11.79 19.84 0.23
CA GLY A 97 12.43 20.31 -1.00
C GLY A 97 13.17 19.23 -1.80
N SER A 98 13.21 17.98 -1.32
CA SER A 98 13.75 16.80 -2.01
C SER A 98 12.76 16.23 -3.04
N TRP A 99 13.29 15.59 -4.09
CA TRP A 99 12.53 14.86 -5.11
C TRP A 99 12.13 13.45 -4.67
N ILE A 100 12.69 12.95 -3.56
CA ILE A 100 12.35 11.62 -3.04
C ILE A 100 11.08 11.73 -2.20
N ASN A 101 10.06 10.99 -2.61
CA ASN A 101 8.77 10.91 -1.94
C ASN A 101 8.29 9.45 -1.87
N MET A 102 7.12 9.21 -1.28
CA MET A 102 6.54 7.88 -1.12
C MET A 102 6.33 7.13 -2.45
N ASN A 103 6.23 7.85 -3.57
CA ASN A 103 6.01 7.27 -4.89
C ASN A 103 7.32 6.87 -5.59
N THR A 104 8.46 7.40 -5.16
CA THR A 104 9.76 7.14 -5.77
C THR A 104 10.12 5.65 -5.79
N PRO A 105 10.07 4.90 -4.66
CA PRO A 105 10.46 3.49 -4.68
C PRO A 105 9.47 2.62 -5.46
N VAL A 106 8.18 2.99 -5.39
CA VAL A 106 7.12 2.32 -6.14
C VAL A 106 7.36 2.45 -7.64
N ALA A 107 7.59 3.67 -8.13
CA ALA A 107 7.85 3.92 -9.54
C ALA A 107 9.13 3.21 -10.01
N LEU A 108 10.20 3.26 -9.21
CA LEU A 108 11.42 2.52 -9.49
C LEU A 108 11.16 1.02 -9.57
N GLY A 109 10.39 0.45 -8.65
CA GLY A 109 10.00 -0.96 -8.68
C GLY A 109 9.25 -1.34 -9.96
N ILE A 110 8.30 -0.51 -10.41
CA ILE A 110 7.59 -0.73 -11.68
C ILE A 110 8.58 -0.71 -12.86
N ILE A 111 9.46 0.29 -12.94
CA ILE A 111 10.43 0.42 -14.04
C ILE A 111 11.42 -0.75 -14.06
N VAL A 112 12.00 -1.06 -12.90
CA VAL A 112 13.01 -2.11 -12.72
C VAL A 112 12.43 -3.50 -12.96
N SER A 113 11.13 -3.70 -12.76
CA SER A 113 10.46 -4.94 -13.14
C SER A 113 10.11 -4.95 -14.63
N PHE A 114 9.60 -3.84 -15.16
CA PHE A 114 9.03 -3.78 -16.50
C PHE A 114 10.10 -3.85 -17.58
N VAL A 115 11.17 -3.06 -17.47
CA VAL A 115 12.19 -2.96 -18.51
C VAL A 115 12.89 -4.30 -18.75
N PRO A 116 13.41 -5.01 -17.72
CA PRO A 116 13.98 -6.35 -17.93
C PRO A 116 12.94 -7.35 -18.44
N SER A 117 11.68 -7.29 -18.00
CA SER A 117 10.63 -8.20 -18.48
C SER A 117 10.35 -8.02 -19.97
N VAL A 118 10.33 -6.77 -20.46
CA VAL A 118 10.20 -6.47 -21.90
C VAL A 118 11.37 -7.05 -22.68
N ILE A 119 12.59 -6.82 -22.20
CA ILE A 119 13.82 -7.37 -22.82
C ILE A 119 13.76 -8.90 -22.83
N ALA A 120 13.37 -9.53 -21.74
CA ALA A 120 13.25 -10.99 -21.62
C ALA A 120 12.17 -11.56 -22.55
N THR A 121 11.05 -10.85 -22.71
CA THR A 121 9.97 -11.22 -23.64
C THR A 121 10.45 -11.17 -25.09
N TRP A 122 11.22 -10.13 -25.44
CA TRP A 122 11.73 -9.95 -26.80
C TRP A 122 12.87 -10.91 -27.16
N THR A 123 13.75 -11.19 -26.20
CA THR A 123 14.89 -12.10 -26.39
C THR A 123 14.53 -13.57 -26.19
N HIS A 124 13.31 -13.84 -25.71
CA HIS A 124 12.85 -15.17 -25.28
C HIS A 124 13.76 -15.83 -24.24
N ARG A 125 14.48 -15.01 -23.45
CA ARG A 125 15.48 -15.45 -22.47
C ARG A 125 15.35 -14.65 -21.18
N GLY A 126 15.43 -15.34 -20.06
CA GLY A 126 15.30 -14.75 -18.73
C GLY A 126 13.88 -14.76 -18.21
N GLU A 127 13.72 -14.28 -16.99
CA GLU A 127 12.46 -14.24 -16.27
C GLU A 127 11.69 -12.94 -16.55
N VAL A 128 10.36 -13.05 -16.49
CA VAL A 128 9.45 -11.91 -16.60
C VAL A 128 8.71 -11.72 -15.29
N TYR A 129 8.35 -10.47 -15.00
CA TYR A 129 7.76 -10.05 -13.73
C TYR A 129 6.49 -9.22 -13.92
N TYR A 130 5.76 -9.42 -15.03
CA TYR A 130 4.53 -8.67 -15.33
C TYR A 130 3.45 -8.86 -14.28
N GLU A 131 3.34 -10.09 -13.77
CA GLU A 131 2.43 -10.50 -12.72
C GLU A 131 2.75 -9.77 -11.41
N SER A 132 4.03 -9.66 -11.08
CA SER A 132 4.50 -8.92 -9.91
C SER A 132 4.17 -7.43 -10.01
N ILE A 133 4.33 -6.83 -11.19
CA ILE A 133 3.90 -5.43 -11.45
C ILE A 133 2.38 -5.28 -11.27
N ALA A 134 1.60 -6.19 -11.85
CA ALA A 134 0.14 -6.14 -11.80
C ALA A 134 -0.39 -6.27 -10.38
N MET A 135 0.16 -7.21 -9.62
CA MET A 135 -0.18 -7.40 -8.21
C MET A 135 0.21 -6.18 -7.38
N PHE A 136 1.43 -5.68 -7.59
CA PHE A 136 1.90 -4.51 -6.87
C PHE A 136 1.01 -3.28 -7.11
N VAL A 137 0.69 -2.97 -8.37
CA VAL A 137 -0.18 -1.82 -8.71
C VAL A 137 -1.60 -2.01 -8.16
N ALA A 138 -2.18 -3.21 -8.27
CA ALA A 138 -3.52 -3.48 -7.75
C ALA A 138 -3.59 -3.30 -6.23
N PHE A 139 -2.66 -3.89 -5.48
CA PHE A 139 -2.63 -3.79 -4.02
C PHE A 139 -2.26 -2.39 -3.53
N LEU A 140 -1.33 -1.72 -4.20
CA LEU A 140 -1.00 -0.33 -3.90
C LEU A 140 -2.23 0.58 -4.08
N LEU A 141 -2.97 0.43 -5.18
CA LEU A 141 -4.19 1.20 -5.41
C LEU A 141 -5.26 0.87 -4.38
N THR A 142 -5.35 -0.39 -3.92
CA THR A 142 -6.24 -0.76 -2.80
C THR A 142 -5.87 0.02 -1.54
N ALA A 143 -4.60 -0.01 -1.14
CA ALA A 143 -4.12 0.68 0.05
C ALA A 143 -4.39 2.19 -0.06
N ARG A 144 -4.03 2.82 -1.18
CA ARG A 144 -4.29 4.25 -1.43
C ARG A 144 -5.77 4.60 -1.48
N TYR A 145 -6.61 3.71 -2.01
CA TYR A 145 -8.05 3.92 -2.02
C TYR A 145 -8.60 3.94 -0.59
N LEU A 146 -8.18 2.99 0.26
CA LEU A 146 -8.56 2.94 1.66
C LEU A 146 -8.02 4.15 2.45
N GLU A 147 -6.79 4.57 2.17
CA GLU A 147 -6.21 5.79 2.72
C GLU A 147 -7.03 7.02 2.34
N TYR A 148 -7.33 7.18 1.05
CA TYR A 148 -8.06 8.31 0.52
C TYR A 148 -9.49 8.38 1.08
N THR A 149 -10.19 7.26 1.21
CA THR A 149 -11.52 7.24 1.83
C THR A 149 -11.47 7.56 3.32
N ALA A 150 -10.46 7.09 4.04
CA ALA A 150 -10.26 7.42 5.46
C ALA A 150 -9.97 8.91 5.68
N ILE A 151 -9.12 9.52 4.84
CA ILE A 151 -8.83 10.97 4.91
C ILE A 151 -10.05 11.78 4.51
N GLN A 152 -10.77 11.37 3.46
CA GLN A 152 -11.94 12.09 2.96
C GLN A 152 -13.09 12.10 3.98
N SER A 153 -13.33 10.98 4.67
CA SER A 153 -14.36 10.92 5.71
C SER A 153 -14.02 11.80 6.93
N ALA A 154 -12.73 12.01 7.20
CA ALA A 154 -12.26 12.91 8.23
C ALA A 154 -12.35 14.40 7.82
N LYS A 155 -11.88 14.74 6.63
CA LYS A 155 -11.75 16.13 6.19
C LYS A 155 -13.08 16.85 5.92
N PHE A 156 -14.07 16.11 5.41
CA PHE A 156 -15.37 16.65 4.97
C PHE A 156 -16.51 16.09 5.82
N SER A 157 -16.30 16.03 7.14
CA SER A 157 -17.41 15.78 8.04
C SER A 157 -18.03 17.12 8.44
N PRO A 158 -19.37 17.28 8.38
CA PRO A 158 -20.05 18.58 8.51
C PRO A 158 -19.96 19.26 9.88
N SER A 159 -19.26 18.67 10.86
CA SER A 159 -19.07 19.23 12.21
C SER A 159 -17.64 19.73 12.39
N ASN A 160 -17.47 20.85 13.12
CA ASN A 160 -16.17 21.40 13.51
C ASN A 160 -15.24 20.29 14.01
N VAL A 161 -14.17 20.02 13.24
CA VAL A 161 -13.08 19.15 13.68
C VAL A 161 -12.50 19.75 14.96
N ASP A 162 -12.39 18.94 16.01
CA ASP A 162 -11.82 19.41 17.26
C ASP A 162 -10.38 19.91 17.01
N PRO A 163 -10.05 21.17 17.36
CA PRO A 163 -8.77 21.77 17.02
C PRO A 163 -7.59 21.01 17.66
N LEU A 164 -7.81 20.39 18.82
CA LEU A 164 -6.78 19.60 19.51
C LEU A 164 -6.47 18.31 18.75
N LEU A 165 -7.50 17.66 18.19
CA LEU A 165 -7.34 16.47 17.36
C LEU A 165 -6.60 16.80 16.06
N GLU A 166 -6.97 17.90 15.40
CA GLU A 166 -6.33 18.32 14.15
C GLU A 166 -4.85 18.69 14.37
N GLN A 167 -4.54 19.42 15.44
CA GLN A 167 -3.15 19.72 15.81
C GLN A 167 -2.35 18.44 16.08
N THR A 168 -2.93 17.50 16.85
CA THR A 168 -2.30 16.22 17.16
C THR A 168 -2.04 15.39 15.90
N ARG A 169 -3.02 15.33 14.98
CA ARG A 169 -2.89 14.68 13.68
C ARG A 169 -1.72 15.25 12.89
N GLN A 170 -1.61 16.57 12.78
CA GLN A 170 -0.52 17.22 12.03
C GLN A 170 0.86 16.92 12.60
N VAL A 171 1.01 16.95 13.94
CA VAL A 171 2.27 16.62 14.61
C VAL A 171 2.66 15.16 14.37
N LEU A 172 1.71 14.23 14.51
CA LEU A 172 1.92 12.82 14.26
C LEU A 172 2.25 12.53 12.78
N SER A 173 1.54 13.16 11.84
CA SER A 173 1.79 13.00 10.40
C SER A 173 3.20 13.43 10.03
N LYS A 174 3.67 14.61 10.51
CA LYS A 174 5.04 15.07 10.26
C LYS A 174 6.09 14.08 10.79
N LYS A 175 5.84 13.49 11.97
CA LYS A 175 6.72 12.47 12.55
C LYS A 175 6.72 11.20 11.70
N ALA A 176 5.54 10.71 11.31
CA ALA A 176 5.38 9.53 10.48
C ALA A 176 6.05 9.71 9.11
N ASP A 177 5.85 10.85 8.46
CA ASP A 177 6.47 11.19 7.17
C ASP A 177 8.00 11.20 7.26
N LYS A 178 8.56 11.76 8.34
CA LYS A 178 10.01 11.76 8.56
C LYS A 178 10.56 10.33 8.72
N VAL A 179 9.88 9.49 9.50
CA VAL A 179 10.27 8.08 9.70
C VAL A 179 10.18 7.31 8.37
N ALA A 180 9.07 7.46 7.64
CA ALA A 180 8.87 6.82 6.35
C ALA A 180 9.91 7.26 5.32
N PHE A 181 10.28 8.55 5.28
CA PHE A 181 11.30 9.06 4.38
C PHE A 181 12.67 8.45 4.64
N VAL A 182 13.10 8.40 5.91
CA VAL A 182 14.39 7.78 6.28
C VAL A 182 14.40 6.30 5.92
N PHE A 183 13.31 5.59 6.21
CA PHE A 183 13.12 4.19 5.85
C PHE A 183 13.24 3.98 4.33
N ILE A 184 12.53 4.79 3.52
CA ILE A 184 12.58 4.72 2.06
C ILE A 184 14.01 4.86 1.56
N VAL A 185 14.73 5.90 1.98
CA VAL A 185 16.08 6.18 1.49
C VAL A 185 17.03 5.04 1.85
N ALA A 186 16.97 4.56 3.10
CA ALA A 186 17.77 3.43 3.54
C ALA A 186 17.46 2.17 2.72
N GLN A 187 16.18 1.90 2.45
CA GLN A 187 15.75 0.72 1.71
C GLN A 187 16.13 0.75 0.23
N ILE A 188 16.09 1.92 -0.43
CA ILE A 188 16.57 2.08 -1.82
C ILE A 188 18.07 1.74 -1.88
N ILE A 189 18.87 2.31 -0.98
CA ILE A 189 20.31 2.06 -0.93
C ILE A 189 20.57 0.58 -0.70
N LEU A 190 19.88 -0.02 0.28
CA LEU A 190 20.00 -1.44 0.59
C LEU A 190 19.60 -2.34 -0.58
N ALA A 191 18.54 -1.99 -1.31
CA ALA A 191 18.08 -2.73 -2.48
C ALA A 191 19.14 -2.76 -3.59
N ILE A 192 19.71 -1.59 -3.91
CA ILE A 192 20.76 -1.46 -4.92
C ILE A 192 22.00 -2.24 -4.51
N VAL A 193 22.47 -2.06 -3.27
CA VAL A 193 23.66 -2.78 -2.76
C VAL A 193 23.44 -4.29 -2.80
N THR A 194 22.29 -4.76 -2.34
CA THR A 194 21.97 -6.20 -2.33
C THR A 194 21.93 -6.77 -3.74
N ALA A 195 21.30 -6.08 -4.68
CA ALA A 195 21.25 -6.52 -6.07
C ALA A 195 22.64 -6.57 -6.72
N VAL A 196 23.51 -5.60 -6.44
CA VAL A 196 24.90 -5.61 -6.92
C VAL A 196 25.68 -6.78 -6.32
N VAL A 197 25.50 -7.07 -5.04
CA VAL A 197 26.14 -8.23 -4.38
C VAL A 197 25.67 -9.54 -5.01
N TRP A 198 24.36 -9.69 -5.24
CA TRP A 198 23.81 -10.88 -5.92
C TRP A 198 24.35 -11.03 -7.33
N TYR A 199 24.39 -9.94 -8.09
CA TYR A 199 24.88 -9.92 -9.47
C TYR A 199 26.36 -10.32 -9.57
N LEU A 200 27.20 -9.86 -8.63
CA LEU A 200 28.65 -10.08 -8.69
C LEU A 200 29.12 -11.38 -8.01
N TYR A 201 28.45 -11.84 -6.95
CA TYR A 201 29.00 -12.88 -6.07
C TYR A 201 28.12 -14.12 -5.85
N ILE A 202 26.81 -14.06 -6.13
CA ILE A 202 25.87 -15.15 -5.77
C ILE A 202 25.26 -15.78 -7.01
N ASP A 203 24.33 -15.08 -7.65
CA ASP A 203 23.62 -15.55 -8.85
C ASP A 203 23.15 -14.34 -9.66
N GLN A 204 23.69 -14.24 -10.87
CA GLN A 204 23.36 -13.18 -11.81
C GLN A 204 21.88 -13.21 -12.23
N SER A 205 21.30 -14.41 -12.39
CA SER A 205 19.95 -14.60 -12.91
C SER A 205 18.89 -14.15 -11.91
N HIS A 206 19.11 -14.43 -10.61
CA HIS A 206 18.16 -14.10 -9.53
C HIS A 206 18.27 -12.66 -9.01
N SER A 207 19.34 -11.94 -9.37
CA SER A 207 19.61 -10.58 -8.87
C SER A 207 18.47 -9.57 -9.15
N ILE A 208 17.80 -9.70 -10.29
CA ILE A 208 16.67 -8.84 -10.68
C ILE A 208 15.45 -9.14 -9.81
N ALA A 209 15.14 -10.41 -9.56
CA ALA A 209 14.04 -10.81 -8.67
C ALA A 209 14.23 -10.23 -7.26
N VAL A 210 15.46 -10.31 -6.72
CA VAL A 210 15.80 -9.73 -5.40
C VAL A 210 15.63 -8.22 -5.38
N LEU A 211 16.13 -7.52 -6.41
CA LEU A 211 16.02 -6.07 -6.53
C LEU A 211 14.56 -5.62 -6.59
N VAL A 212 13.75 -6.29 -7.40
CA VAL A 212 12.31 -6.01 -7.54
C VAL A 212 11.60 -6.26 -6.21
N ALA A 213 11.85 -7.39 -5.55
CA ALA A 213 11.23 -7.72 -4.27
C ALA A 213 11.52 -6.64 -3.21
N LEU A 214 12.78 -6.17 -3.13
CA LEU A 214 13.17 -5.12 -2.19
C LEU A 214 12.53 -3.77 -2.52
N PHE A 215 12.40 -3.40 -3.79
CA PHE A 215 11.67 -2.17 -4.17
C PHE A 215 10.18 -2.28 -3.87
N VAL A 216 9.54 -3.42 -4.13
CA VAL A 216 8.13 -3.63 -3.78
C VAL A 216 7.93 -3.54 -2.27
N MET A 217 8.80 -4.16 -1.47
CA MET A 217 8.77 -4.07 -0.01
C MET A 217 9.06 -2.67 0.54
N SER A 218 9.70 -1.81 -0.24
CA SER A 218 10.04 -0.46 0.24
C SER A 218 8.85 0.50 0.30
N CYS A 219 7.66 0.14 -0.22
CA CYS A 219 6.49 1.04 -0.10
C CYS A 219 6.09 1.22 1.37
N PRO A 220 6.19 2.41 1.97
CA PRO A 220 5.75 2.66 3.34
C PRO A 220 4.23 2.94 3.42
N CYS A 221 3.45 2.31 2.53
CA CYS A 221 2.00 2.50 2.38
C CYS A 221 1.27 2.40 3.74
N ALA A 222 1.60 1.39 4.53
CA ALA A 222 1.03 1.16 5.86
C ALA A 222 1.47 2.23 6.90
N MET A 223 2.69 2.78 6.78
CA MET A 223 3.19 3.84 7.66
C MET A 223 2.48 5.17 7.39
N ALA A 224 2.23 5.51 6.11
CA ALA A 224 1.50 6.71 5.73
C ALA A 224 0.04 6.68 6.22
N MET A 225 -0.58 5.49 6.20
CA MET A 225 -1.94 5.27 6.69
C MET A 225 -2.07 5.27 8.23
N ALA A 226 -0.99 5.12 8.98
CA ALA A 226 -1.03 4.90 10.43
C ALA A 226 -1.72 6.04 11.21
N VAL A 227 -1.38 7.28 10.89
CA VAL A 227 -1.94 8.49 11.52
C VAL A 227 -3.34 8.83 11.03
N PRO A 228 -3.63 8.91 9.71
CA PRO A 228 -4.95 9.30 9.24
C PRO A 228 -6.02 8.29 9.67
N THR A 229 -5.76 6.99 9.60
CA THR A 229 -6.77 5.98 9.99
C THR A 229 -7.12 6.02 11.48
N ALA A 230 -6.12 6.21 12.36
CA ALA A 230 -6.35 6.37 13.80
C ALA A 230 -7.09 7.69 14.12
N SER A 231 -6.78 8.76 13.37
CA SER A 231 -7.44 10.07 13.55
C SER A 231 -8.90 10.03 13.08
N SER A 232 -9.19 9.39 11.95
CA SER A 232 -10.56 9.20 11.47
C SER A 232 -11.42 8.39 12.44
N ALA A 233 -10.83 7.41 13.14
CA ALA A 233 -11.51 6.65 14.19
C ALA A 233 -11.92 7.54 15.37
N ALA A 234 -11.02 8.39 15.89
CA ALA A 234 -11.36 9.36 16.95
C ALA A 234 -12.38 10.38 16.48
N GLN A 235 -12.24 10.89 15.26
CA GLN A 235 -13.15 11.88 14.73
C GLN A 235 -14.57 11.32 14.64
N ALA A 236 -14.75 10.09 14.18
CA ALA A 236 -16.06 9.44 14.15
C ALA A 236 -16.75 9.41 15.53
N VAL A 237 -15.97 9.25 16.60
CA VAL A 237 -16.46 9.23 17.98
C VAL A 237 -16.79 10.63 18.49
N PHE A 238 -16.02 11.65 18.12
CA PHE A 238 -16.31 13.05 18.45
C PHE A 238 -17.59 13.54 17.77
N LEU A 239 -17.81 13.12 16.52
CA LEU A 239 -19.01 13.45 15.76
C LEU A 239 -20.28 12.83 16.34
N SER A 240 -20.17 11.61 16.89
CA SER A 240 -21.30 10.98 17.58
C SER A 240 -21.58 11.56 18.96
N ASN A 241 -20.63 12.28 19.57
CA ASN A 241 -20.73 12.78 20.94
C ASN A 241 -20.20 14.22 21.08
N PRO A 242 -20.97 15.23 20.63
CA PRO A 242 -20.53 16.63 20.66
C PRO A 242 -20.29 17.19 22.07
N SER A 243 -20.95 16.60 23.08
CA SER A 243 -20.96 17.09 24.47
C SER A 243 -19.81 16.60 25.35
N TYR A 244 -18.80 15.91 24.78
CA TYR A 244 -17.68 15.42 25.58
C TYR A 244 -16.90 16.53 26.27
N SER A 245 -16.63 16.32 27.56
CA SER A 245 -15.74 17.17 28.35
C SER A 245 -14.33 17.15 27.76
N ASN A 246 -13.56 18.21 28.01
CA ASN A 246 -12.18 18.31 27.54
C ASN A 246 -11.33 17.12 28.01
N ASP A 247 -11.54 16.63 29.24
CA ASP A 247 -10.82 15.48 29.78
C ASP A 247 -11.10 14.18 29.01
N GLN A 248 -12.36 13.98 28.58
CA GLN A 248 -12.75 12.82 27.78
C GLN A 248 -12.16 12.88 26.38
N LYS A 249 -12.15 14.07 25.76
CA LYS A 249 -11.53 14.30 24.47
C LYS A 249 -10.02 14.04 24.52
N GLU A 250 -9.35 14.52 25.56
CA GLU A 250 -7.92 14.30 25.75
C GLU A 250 -7.60 12.81 25.90
N LYS A 251 -8.38 12.05 26.68
CA LYS A 251 -8.22 10.60 26.79
C LYS A 251 -8.34 9.89 25.44
N ILE A 252 -9.35 10.25 24.64
CA ILE A 252 -9.54 9.68 23.28
C ILE A 252 -8.35 10.01 22.38
N ILE A 253 -7.85 11.25 22.44
CA ILE A 253 -6.68 11.68 21.66
C ILE A 253 -5.43 10.90 22.08
N GLN A 254 -5.22 10.66 23.38
CA GLN A 254 -4.11 9.84 23.86
C GLN A 254 -4.19 8.39 23.34
N GLU A 255 -5.39 7.80 23.31
CA GLU A 255 -5.59 6.47 22.73
C GLU A 255 -5.34 6.44 21.21
N THR A 256 -5.72 7.51 20.51
CA THR A 256 -5.42 7.70 19.08
C THR A 256 -3.93 7.84 18.82
N VAL A 257 -3.20 8.61 19.65
CA VAL A 257 -1.74 8.73 19.59
C VAL A 257 -1.09 7.37 19.80
N HIS A 258 -1.57 6.60 20.77
CA HIS A 258 -1.05 5.26 21.04
C HIS A 258 -1.26 4.32 19.85
N CYS A 259 -2.48 4.27 19.30
CA CYS A 259 -2.80 3.47 18.12
C CYS A 259 -2.00 3.89 16.88
N ALA A 260 -1.85 5.18 16.62
CA ALA A 260 -1.07 5.71 15.51
C ALA A 260 0.41 5.30 15.60
N ASN A 261 1.02 5.41 16.79
CA ASN A 261 2.41 4.96 17.00
C ASN A 261 2.54 3.43 16.89
N GLN A 262 1.58 2.66 17.43
CA GLN A 262 1.57 1.20 17.26
C GLN A 262 1.51 0.79 15.78
N ASN A 263 0.67 1.45 14.99
CA ASN A 263 0.54 1.19 13.56
C ASN A 263 1.82 1.56 12.81
N LEU A 264 2.39 2.74 13.09
CA LEU A 264 3.61 3.23 12.45
C LEU A 264 4.80 2.30 12.73
N TYR A 265 5.09 2.04 14.01
CA TYR A 265 6.25 1.22 14.39
C TYR A 265 6.01 -0.27 14.15
N GLY A 266 4.78 -0.76 14.30
CA GLY A 266 4.43 -2.13 13.96
C GLY A 266 4.65 -2.43 12.47
N SER A 267 4.24 -1.50 11.60
CA SER A 267 4.55 -1.59 10.17
C SER A 267 6.06 -1.53 9.93
N LEU A 268 6.79 -0.57 10.52
CA LEU A 268 8.24 -0.48 10.37
C LEU A 268 8.95 -1.79 10.76
N VAL A 269 8.60 -2.39 11.90
CA VAL A 269 9.17 -3.66 12.36
C VAL A 269 8.86 -4.78 11.38
N TRP A 270 7.63 -4.88 10.87
CA TRP A 270 7.26 -5.87 9.86
C TRP A 270 8.15 -5.80 8.62
N HIS A 271 8.37 -4.59 8.10
CA HIS A 271 9.25 -4.38 6.95
C HIS A 271 10.71 -4.75 7.27
N LEU A 272 11.23 -4.36 8.44
CA LEU A 272 12.58 -4.70 8.86
C LEU A 272 12.79 -6.21 9.05
N LEU A 273 11.75 -6.94 9.46
CA LEU A 273 11.79 -8.40 9.56
C LEU A 273 11.76 -9.10 8.19
N MET A 274 10.98 -8.58 7.25
CA MET A 274 10.87 -9.16 5.90
C MET A 274 12.06 -8.83 5.00
N THR A 275 12.74 -7.70 5.24
CA THR A 275 13.86 -7.23 4.40
C THR A 275 15.01 -8.23 4.31
N PRO A 276 15.52 -8.84 5.40
CA PRO A 276 16.55 -9.87 5.32
C PRO A 276 16.12 -11.10 4.51
N LEU A 277 14.85 -11.50 4.57
CA LEU A 277 14.33 -12.63 3.79
C LEU A 277 14.32 -12.33 2.29
N ALA A 278 13.98 -11.09 1.91
CA ALA A 278 14.12 -10.63 0.53
C ALA A 278 15.57 -10.53 0.10
N MET A 279 16.46 -10.02 0.96
CA MET A 279 17.89 -9.93 0.66
C MET A 279 18.53 -11.31 0.45
N ALA A 280 18.03 -12.33 1.16
CA ALA A 280 18.44 -13.72 0.99
C ALA A 280 17.83 -14.39 -0.25
N GLY A 281 17.02 -13.69 -1.05
CA GLY A 281 16.39 -14.23 -2.25
C GLY A 281 15.27 -15.24 -2.01
N ILE A 282 14.81 -15.36 -0.76
CA ILE A 282 13.74 -16.30 -0.34
C ILE A 282 12.37 -15.76 -0.75
N VAL A 283 12.22 -14.44 -0.83
CA VAL A 283 10.94 -13.79 -1.08
C VAL A 283 10.83 -13.38 -2.55
N ALA A 284 9.91 -14.04 -3.26
CA ALA A 284 9.55 -13.63 -4.61
C ALA A 284 8.85 -12.26 -4.64
N PRO A 285 8.98 -11.49 -5.72
CA PRO A 285 8.32 -10.19 -5.88
C PRO A 285 6.80 -10.17 -5.62
N TRP A 286 6.06 -11.17 -6.08
CA TRP A 286 4.62 -11.28 -5.82
C TRP A 286 4.33 -11.51 -4.32
N LEU A 287 5.16 -12.30 -3.65
CA LEU A 287 5.03 -12.55 -2.22
C LEU A 287 5.32 -11.26 -1.43
N ALA A 288 6.31 -10.48 -1.85
CA ALA A 288 6.55 -9.14 -1.31
C ALA A 288 5.29 -8.27 -1.39
N ALA A 289 4.61 -8.21 -2.54
CA ALA A 289 3.38 -7.43 -2.69
C ALA A 289 2.26 -7.87 -1.73
N ILE A 290 2.07 -9.18 -1.53
CA ILE A 290 1.10 -9.70 -0.55
C ILE A 290 1.44 -9.25 0.87
N THR A 291 2.72 -9.35 1.28
CA THR A 291 3.13 -8.93 2.63
C THR A 291 2.87 -7.44 2.89
N MET A 292 2.98 -6.60 1.86
CA MET A 292 2.65 -5.15 1.94
C MET A 292 1.16 -4.91 2.15
N LEU A 293 0.32 -5.67 1.43
CA LEU A 293 -1.12 -5.60 1.60
C LEU A 293 -1.52 -6.03 3.02
N ILE A 294 -0.94 -7.12 3.53
CA ILE A 294 -1.20 -7.63 4.89
C ILE A 294 -0.84 -6.57 5.93
N SER A 295 0.32 -5.90 5.81
CA SER A 295 0.72 -4.84 6.73
C SER A 295 -0.28 -3.67 6.73
N SER A 296 -0.75 -3.26 5.55
CA SER A 296 -1.72 -2.16 5.39
C SER A 296 -3.09 -2.53 5.98
N LEU A 297 -3.55 -3.76 5.76
CA LEU A 297 -4.78 -4.29 6.35
C LEU A 297 -4.69 -4.40 7.88
N ALA A 298 -3.53 -4.81 8.42
CA ALA A 298 -3.31 -4.87 9.86
C ALA A 298 -3.42 -3.49 10.53
N VAL A 299 -2.85 -2.45 9.90
CA VAL A 299 -2.99 -1.05 10.35
C VAL A 299 -4.45 -0.60 10.33
N ALA A 300 -5.17 -0.85 9.22
CA ALA A 300 -6.58 -0.52 9.10
C ALA A 300 -7.44 -1.27 10.14
N TRP A 301 -7.14 -2.53 10.39
CA TRP A 301 -7.81 -3.36 11.39
C TRP A 301 -7.59 -2.85 12.81
N ASN A 302 -6.36 -2.43 13.16
CA ASN A 302 -6.08 -1.87 14.48
C ASN A 302 -6.82 -0.53 14.71
N ALA A 303 -6.88 0.32 13.69
CA ALA A 303 -7.69 1.55 13.73
C ALA A 303 -9.20 1.24 13.89
N TYR A 304 -9.70 0.21 13.20
CA TYR A 304 -11.08 -0.25 13.36
C TYR A 304 -11.35 -0.80 14.78
N ARG A 305 -10.39 -1.53 15.36
CA ARG A 305 -10.47 -2.02 16.75
C ARG A 305 -10.53 -0.86 17.75
N LEU A 306 -9.73 0.19 17.54
CA LEU A 306 -9.80 1.43 18.34
C LEU A 306 -11.21 2.04 18.26
N TYR A 307 -11.73 2.27 17.05
CA TYR A 307 -13.07 2.80 16.83
C TYR A 307 -14.15 2.01 17.60
N LYS A 308 -14.13 0.68 17.48
CA LYS A 308 -15.09 -0.20 18.16
C LYS A 308 -14.97 -0.13 19.69
N ARG A 309 -13.76 -0.04 20.22
CA ARG A 309 -13.53 0.12 21.68
C ARG A 309 -14.10 1.44 22.18
N LEU A 310 -13.77 2.54 21.51
CA LEU A 310 -14.21 3.88 21.89
C LEU A 310 -15.74 4.02 21.88
N ILE A 311 -16.42 3.46 20.87
CA ILE A 311 -17.90 3.44 20.84
C ILE A 311 -18.47 2.63 21.99
N LYS A 312 -17.91 1.44 22.27
CA LYS A 312 -18.43 0.60 23.36
C LYS A 312 -18.30 1.29 24.72
N GLU A 313 -17.20 1.98 24.97
CA GLU A 313 -17.02 2.79 26.19
C GLU A 313 -18.04 3.92 26.26
N THR A 314 -18.33 4.57 25.13
CA THR A 314 -19.35 5.61 25.02
C THR A 314 -20.75 5.08 25.39
N GLU A 315 -21.16 3.97 24.78
CA GLU A 315 -22.48 3.36 25.03
C GLU A 315 -22.64 2.98 26.51
N MET A 316 -21.58 2.46 27.13
CA MET A 316 -21.58 2.10 28.55
C MET A 316 -21.73 3.33 29.46
N HIS A 317 -21.10 4.45 29.14
CA HIS A 317 -21.26 5.70 29.88
C HIS A 317 -22.68 6.27 29.78
N MET A 318 -23.30 6.27 28.59
CA MET A 318 -24.70 6.71 28.43
C MET A 318 -25.68 5.82 29.22
N VAL A 319 -25.48 4.50 29.23
CA VAL A 319 -26.35 3.60 30.01
C VAL A 319 -26.23 3.87 31.51
N LEU A 320 -25.01 4.15 32.01
CA LEU A 320 -24.80 4.49 33.42
C LEU A 320 -25.42 5.85 33.79
N GLU A 321 -25.38 6.85 32.91
CA GLU A 321 -26.03 8.15 33.12
C GLU A 321 -27.56 8.07 33.08
N MET A 322 -28.16 7.14 32.32
CA MET A 322 -29.62 6.96 32.29
C MET A 322 -30.18 6.20 33.50
N VAL A 323 -29.32 5.48 34.23
CA VAL A 323 -29.70 4.64 35.39
C VAL A 323 -29.53 5.38 36.72
N ASN A 324 -28.76 6.48 36.73
CA ASN A 324 -28.58 7.38 37.88
C ASN A 324 -29.48 8.62 37.79
#